data_AF-A0A529Y2P2-F1
#
_entry.id   AF-A0A529Y2P2-F1
#
_cell.length_a   1.000
_cell.length_b   1.000
_cell.length_c   1.000
_cell.angle_alpha   90.00
_cell.angle_beta   90.00
_cell.angle_gamma   90.00
#
_symmetry.space_group_name_H-M   'P 1'
#
loop_
_entity.id
_entity.type
_entity.pdbx_description
1 polymer ?
#
loop_
_entity_poly.entity_id
_entity_poly.type
_entity_poly.pdbx_seq_one_letter_code
_entity_poly.pdbx_strand_id
1 'polypeptide(L)' 'EDVLKEKHLQSLWDTMDSQFVSALRIQPFIIANGREDGWLLPTHLTTMGFYILRVRSNMVEISNVLTQ' A
#
# COMPACT_ATOMS: atom_id res chain seq x y z
N GLU A 1 14.56 -23.81 -2.72
CA GLU A 1 14.67 -22.81 -3.80
C GLU A 1 14.18 -21.48 -3.25
N ASP A 2 13.79 -20.51 -4.10
CA ASP A 2 13.19 -19.26 -3.66
C ASP A 2 11.73 -19.51 -3.24
N VAL A 3 11.38 -19.23 -1.98
CA VAL A 3 10.03 -19.45 -1.40
C VAL A 3 8.95 -18.74 -2.24
N LEU A 4 9.26 -17.60 -2.84
CA LEU A 4 8.32 -16.89 -3.72
C LEU A 4 8.00 -17.68 -4.99
N LYS A 5 8.97 -18.44 -5.51
CA LYS A 5 8.78 -19.30 -6.69
C LYS A 5 8.03 -20.56 -6.33
N GLU A 6 8.40 -21.21 -5.22
CA GLU A 6 7.74 -22.42 -4.72
C GLU A 6 6.26 -22.19 -4.40
N LYS A 7 5.91 -21.00 -3.87
CA LYS A 7 4.54 -20.62 -3.51
C LYS A 7 3.82 -19.80 -4.59
N HIS A 8 4.40 -19.64 -5.78
CA HIS A 8 3.85 -18.85 -6.88
C HIS A 8 3.47 -17.39 -6.51
N LEU A 9 4.21 -16.78 -5.58
CA LEU A 9 3.94 -15.47 -5.00
C LEU A 9 4.62 -14.30 -5.72
N GLN A 10 5.44 -14.56 -6.75
CA GLN A 10 6.24 -13.51 -7.40
C GLN A 10 5.40 -12.29 -7.81
N SER A 11 4.27 -12.50 -8.50
CA SER A 11 3.41 -11.39 -8.95
C SER A 11 2.78 -10.61 -7.78
N LEU A 12 2.45 -11.29 -6.68
CA LEU A 12 1.88 -10.68 -5.48
C LEU A 12 2.93 -9.84 -4.75
N TRP A 13 4.15 -10.37 -4.64
CA TRP A 13 5.30 -9.66 -4.10
C TRP A 13 5.63 -8.40 -4.91
N ASP A 14 5.77 -8.53 -6.22
CA ASP A 14 6.09 -7.40 -7.11
C ASP A 14 5.03 -6.30 -7.03
N THR A 15 3.75 -6.69 -6.93
CA THR A 15 2.63 -5.75 -6.74
C THR A 15 2.74 -5.06 -5.38
N MET A 16 3.00 -5.81 -4.32
CA MET A 16 3.17 -5.27 -2.96
C MET A 16 4.30 -4.24 -2.91
N ASP A 17 5.46 -4.58 -3.46
CA ASP A 17 6.64 -3.70 -3.52
C ASP A 17 6.35 -2.43 -4.33
N SER A 18 5.75 -2.57 -5.52
CA SER A 18 5.38 -1.41 -6.35
C SER A 18 4.39 -0.48 -5.64
N GLN A 19 3.41 -1.02 -4.90
CA GLN A 19 2.47 -0.21 -4.13
C GLN A 19 3.18 0.47 -2.95
N PHE A 20 4.14 -0.20 -2.32
CA PHE A 20 4.92 0.36 -1.21
C PHE A 20 5.82 1.52 -1.68
N VAL A 21 6.52 1.35 -2.81
CA VAL A 21 7.28 2.44 -3.44
C VAL A 21 6.36 3.61 -3.81
N SER A 22 5.16 3.33 -4.30
CA SER A 22 4.17 4.38 -4.62
C SER A 22 3.72 5.15 -3.38
N ALA A 23 3.56 4.47 -2.23
CA ALA A 23 3.26 5.11 -0.95
C ALA A 23 4.41 6.02 -0.47
N LEU A 24 5.67 5.57 -0.60
CA LEU A 24 6.86 6.34 -0.21
C LEU A 24 7.09 7.59 -1.08
N ARG A 25 6.58 7.60 -2.31
CA ARG A 25 6.63 8.74 -3.23
C ARG A 25 5.64 9.85 -2.88
N ILE A 26 4.72 9.62 -1.95
CA ILE A 26 3.81 10.66 -1.47
C ILE A 26 4.58 11.58 -0.52
N GLN A 27 5.13 12.65 -1.08
CA GLN A 27 5.95 13.64 -0.35
C GLN A 27 5.42 15.05 -0.62
N PRO A 28 4.27 15.42 -0.02
CA PRO A 28 3.73 16.76 -0.17
C PRO A 28 4.62 17.78 0.54
N PHE A 29 4.80 18.96 -0.07
CA PHE A 29 5.51 20.07 0.58
C PHE A 29 4.74 20.63 1.79
N ILE A 30 3.40 20.51 1.78
CA ILE A 30 2.50 20.94 2.87
C ILE A 30 1.49 19.82 3.15
N ILE A 31 1.36 19.43 4.42
CA ILE A 31 0.36 18.44 4.85
C ILE A 31 -0.90 19.18 5.32
N ALA A 32 -1.95 19.12 4.52
CA ALA A 32 -3.30 19.49 4.91
C ALA A 32 -4.12 18.26 5.31
N ASN A 33 -4.83 18.35 6.44
CA ASN A 33 -5.80 17.36 6.89
C ASN A 33 -7.20 17.98 6.92
N GLY A 34 -7.71 18.32 5.73
CA GLY A 34 -9.06 18.85 5.57
C GLY A 34 -10.14 17.82 5.84
N ARG A 35 -11.41 18.23 5.76
CA ARG A 35 -12.54 17.29 5.84
C ARG A 35 -12.57 16.43 4.57
N GLU A 36 -12.98 15.17 4.70
CA GLU A 36 -13.09 14.26 3.54
C GLU A 36 -14.15 14.70 2.53
N ASP A 37 -15.19 15.41 2.99
CA ASP A 37 -16.25 16.03 2.19
C ASP A 37 -15.97 17.52 1.89
N GLY A 38 -14.77 18.01 2.22
CA GLY A 38 -14.39 19.40 2.04
C GLY A 38 -14.13 19.77 0.59
N TRP A 39 -14.66 20.92 0.15
CA TRP A 39 -14.46 21.41 -1.22
C TRP A 39 -13.07 22.06 -1.45
N LEU A 40 -12.49 22.72 -0.43
CA LEU A 40 -11.33 23.62 -0.60
C LEU A 40 -9.98 23.05 -0.15
N LEU A 41 -9.95 22.18 0.87
CA LEU A 41 -8.71 21.67 1.46
C LEU A 41 -8.68 20.13 1.39
N PRO A 42 -7.64 19.53 0.81
CA PRO A 42 -7.53 18.07 0.71
C PRO A 42 -7.24 17.41 2.07
N THR A 43 -7.59 16.13 2.18
CA THR A 43 -7.14 15.24 3.28
C THR A 43 -5.96 14.38 2.83
N HIS A 44 -4.73 14.90 3.01
CA HIS A 44 -3.53 14.12 2.68
C HIS A 44 -3.40 12.89 3.56
N LEU A 45 -3.80 12.98 4.83
CA LEU A 45 -3.68 11.87 5.79
C LEU A 45 -4.55 10.68 5.39
N THR A 46 -5.81 10.93 5.00
CA THR A 46 -6.70 9.87 4.49
C THR A 46 -6.09 9.22 3.24
N THR A 47 -5.56 10.02 2.30
CA THR A 47 -4.93 9.50 1.08
C THR A 47 -3.72 8.61 1.40
N MET A 48 -2.81 9.08 2.25
CA MET A 48 -1.64 8.29 2.68
C MET A 48 -2.06 7.00 3.40
N GLY A 49 -3.09 7.08 4.25
CA GLY A 49 -3.69 5.93 4.91
C GLY A 49 -4.19 4.87 3.91
N PHE A 50 -4.86 5.29 2.84
CA PHE A 50 -5.31 4.36 1.80
C PHE A 50 -4.17 3.64 1.08
N TYR A 51 -3.05 4.33 0.80
CA TYR A 51 -1.88 3.70 0.20
C TYR A 51 -1.27 2.65 1.15
N ILE A 52 -1.15 2.95 2.44
CA ILE A 52 -0.64 2.01 3.44
C ILE A 52 -1.58 0.80 3.58
N LEU A 53 -2.90 1.04 3.64
CA LEU A 53 -3.90 -0.03 3.74
C LEU A 53 -3.85 -0.98 2.53
N ARG A 54 -3.56 -0.46 1.33
CA ARG A 54 -3.38 -1.29 0.14
C ARG A 54 -2.16 -2.20 0.23
N VAL A 55 -1.01 -1.67 0.68
CA VAL A 55 0.19 -2.49 0.92
C VAL A 55 -0.09 -3.57 1.97
N ARG A 56 -0.77 -3.20 3.06
CA ARG A 56 -1.20 -4.15 4.10
C ARG A 56 -2.07 -5.27 3.52
N SER A 57 -3.01 -4.96 2.62
CA SER A 57 -3.86 -5.98 1.98
C SER A 57 -3.01 -7.01 1.23
N ASN A 58 -2.04 -6.56 0.43
CA ASN A 58 -1.14 -7.45 -0.31
C ASN A 58 -0.30 -8.33 0.64
N MET A 59 0.22 -7.75 1.75
CA MET A 59 0.97 -8.51 2.75
C MET A 59 0.12 -9.59 3.44
N VAL A 60 -1.13 -9.28 3.75
CA VAL A 60 -2.06 -10.25 4.35
C VAL A 60 -2.35 -11.39 3.36
N GLU A 61 -2.54 -11.08 2.08
CA GLU A 61 -2.72 -12.10 1.04
C GLU A 61 -1.49 -13.02 0.90
N ILE A 62 -0.29 -12.44 0.86
CA ILE A 62 0.97 -13.19 0.89
C ILE A 62 1.04 -14.09 2.13
N SER A 63 0.74 -13.54 3.32
CA SER A 63 0.74 -14.30 4.57
C SER A 63 -0.24 -15.46 4.52
N ASN A 64 -1.44 -15.26 3.97
CA ASN A 64 -2.45 -16.31 3.87
C ASN A 64 -1.95 -17.48 3.01
N VAL A 65 -1.32 -17.21 1.87
CA VAL A 65 -0.73 -18.26 1.00
C VAL A 65 0.43 -18.98 1.68
N LEU A 66 1.24 -18.28 2.48
CA LEU A 66 2.35 -18.90 3.21
C LEU A 66 1.87 -19.79 4.37
N THR A 67 0.71 -19.48 4.96
CA THR A 67 0.10 -20.29 6.04
C THR A 67 -0.74 -21.46 5.53
N GLN A 68 -0.98 -21.54 4.21
CA GLN A 68 -1.56 -22.71 3.54
C GLN A 68 -0.47 -23.73 3.20
#